data_AF-A0A171DFY4-F1
#
_entry.id   AF-A0A171DFY4-F1
#
_cell.length_a   1.000
_cell.length_b   1.000
_cell.length_c   1.000
_cell.angle_alpha   90.00
_cell.angle_beta   90.00
_cell.angle_gamma   90.00
#
_symmetry.space_group_name_H-M   'P 1'
#
loop_
_entity.id
_entity.type
_entity.pdbx_description
1 polymer ?
#
loop_
_entity_poly.entity_id
_entity_poly.type
_entity_poly.pdbx_seq_one_letter_code
_entity_poly.pdbx_strand_id
1 'polypeptide(L)'
;MLWPADYHNRWTIAEEVSLAGVGLHSGLTSRVTLAPGTSGGLSMGSMGASPVSLRHHLVREQRLCTAVQLPTGLVRTVEHLLAALAGVGISDVQIHVEGQEIPLLDGSALPWVEAVAAVGLQLLGGQRSPPVVRETVCIQSGDSHVLALPYEGRRFSVAVNYPSQAIGQQFYEVELTPEQFVEQVAPARTFGFQNQLDALRSAGLIRGGS
;
A
#
# COMPACT_ATOMS: atom_id res chain seq x y z
N MET A 1 -2.29 23.32 3.64
CA MET A 1 -1.79 21.95 3.92
C MET A 1 -1.66 21.25 2.58
N LEU A 2 -0.59 20.46 2.41
CA LEU A 2 -0.37 19.69 1.19
C LEU A 2 -1.36 18.51 1.07
N TRP A 3 -1.79 17.97 2.20
CA TRP A 3 -2.67 16.79 2.28
C TRP A 3 -4.13 17.18 2.58
N PRO A 4 -5.11 16.33 2.22
CA PRO A 4 -6.49 16.49 2.65
C PRO A 4 -6.59 16.49 4.19
N ALA A 5 -7.52 17.25 4.75
CA ALA A 5 -7.75 17.25 6.20
C ALA A 5 -8.39 15.94 6.68
N ASP A 6 -9.14 15.27 5.82
CA ASP A 6 -9.85 14.04 6.09
C ASP A 6 -9.96 13.17 4.82
N TYR A 7 -10.71 12.08 4.92
CA TYR A 7 -10.93 11.14 3.82
C TYR A 7 -12.34 11.22 3.21
N HIS A 8 -13.07 12.33 3.38
CA HIS A 8 -14.44 12.46 2.89
C HIS A 8 -14.50 12.92 1.44
N ASN A 9 -13.60 13.80 1.02
CA ASN A 9 -13.59 14.32 -0.34
C ASN A 9 -12.85 13.40 -1.31
N ARG A 10 -13.17 13.53 -2.60
CA ARG A 10 -12.46 12.82 -3.67
C ARG A 10 -11.27 13.61 -4.20
N TRP A 11 -10.11 12.97 -4.22
CA TRP A 11 -8.83 13.54 -4.62
C TRP A 11 -8.11 12.63 -5.61
N THR A 12 -7.46 13.24 -6.58
CA THR A 12 -6.46 12.64 -7.46
C THR A 12 -5.14 13.40 -7.33
N ILE A 13 -4.07 12.86 -7.91
CA ILE A 13 -2.84 13.62 -8.19
C ILE A 13 -3.10 14.64 -9.30
N ALA A 14 -2.41 15.79 -9.27
CA ALA A 14 -2.61 16.85 -10.26
C ALA A 14 -1.87 16.60 -11.58
N GLU A 15 -0.68 15.98 -11.51
CA GLU A 15 0.12 15.61 -12.69
C GLU A 15 0.60 14.16 -12.60
N GLU A 16 1.06 13.62 -13.73
CA GLU A 16 1.64 12.28 -13.79
C GLU A 16 3.00 12.23 -13.07
N VAL A 17 3.26 11.15 -12.34
CA VAL A 17 4.57 10.89 -11.70
C VAL A 17 4.99 9.44 -11.88
N SER A 18 6.29 9.22 -12.10
CA SER A 18 6.85 7.89 -12.29
C SER A 18 8.04 7.62 -11.36
N LEU A 19 8.02 6.48 -10.67
CA LEU A 19 9.18 5.97 -9.92
C LEU A 19 9.61 4.63 -10.49
N ALA A 20 10.92 4.38 -10.49
CA ALA A 20 11.50 3.10 -10.87
C ALA A 20 12.45 2.61 -9.78
N GLY A 21 12.58 1.30 -9.67
CA GLY A 21 13.44 0.67 -8.68
C GLY A 21 13.46 -0.84 -8.83
N VAL A 22 14.00 -1.52 -7.82
CA VAL A 22 14.12 -2.98 -7.82
C VAL A 22 13.00 -3.59 -6.99
N GLY A 23 12.37 -4.65 -7.50
CA GLY A 23 11.41 -5.45 -6.76
C GLY A 23 12.11 -6.27 -5.65
N LEU A 24 11.55 -6.27 -4.45
CA LEU A 24 12.11 -6.96 -3.28
C LEU A 24 12.36 -8.45 -3.55
N HIS A 25 11.36 -9.15 -4.09
CA HIS A 25 11.43 -10.59 -4.24
C HIS A 25 12.08 -11.03 -5.55
N SER A 26 11.72 -10.40 -6.66
CA SER A 26 12.21 -10.74 -8.00
C SER A 26 13.67 -10.33 -8.22
N GLY A 27 14.10 -9.21 -7.61
CA GLY A 27 15.38 -8.57 -7.91
C GLY A 27 15.41 -7.92 -9.30
N LEU A 28 14.27 -7.83 -9.98
CA LEU A 28 14.15 -7.20 -11.31
C LEU A 28 13.79 -5.72 -11.16
N THR A 29 14.23 -4.91 -12.12
CA THR A 29 13.82 -3.51 -12.20
C THR A 29 12.38 -3.41 -12.68
N SER A 30 11.60 -2.52 -12.06
CA SER A 30 10.25 -2.17 -12.48
C SER A 30 10.03 -0.67 -12.38
N ARG A 31 9.02 -0.18 -13.09
CA ARG A 31 8.57 1.21 -13.06
C ARG A 31 7.07 1.25 -12.81
N VAL A 32 6.65 2.21 -11.99
CA VAL A 32 5.23 2.54 -11.79
C VAL A 32 5.02 3.99 -12.19
N THR A 33 4.00 4.22 -13.00
CA THR A 33 3.50 5.54 -13.37
C THR A 33 2.13 5.73 -12.76
N LEU A 34 1.97 6.79 -11.96
CA LEU A 34 0.70 7.24 -11.42
C LEU A 34 0.19 8.36 -12.32
N ALA A 35 -1.02 8.21 -12.85
CA ALA A 35 -1.68 9.21 -13.67
C ALA A 35 -3.01 9.66 -13.02
N PRO A 36 -3.45 10.91 -13.24
CA PRO A 36 -4.73 11.38 -12.71
C PRO A 36 -5.91 10.47 -13.08
N GLY A 37 -6.76 10.18 -12.10
CA GLY A 37 -7.97 9.36 -12.29
C GLY A 37 -9.24 10.13 -11.94
N THR A 38 -10.38 9.73 -12.51
CA THR A 38 -11.70 10.34 -12.19
C THR A 38 -12.83 9.31 -12.02
N SER A 39 -12.52 8.02 -12.15
CA SER A 39 -13.49 6.93 -12.31
C SER A 39 -14.13 6.43 -11.00
N GLY A 40 -13.69 6.89 -9.84
CA GLY A 40 -14.19 6.49 -8.53
C GLY A 40 -13.42 5.29 -7.97
N GLY A 41 -12.12 5.46 -7.72
CA GLY A 41 -11.27 4.42 -7.14
C GLY A 41 -9.87 4.36 -7.73
N LEU A 42 -9.06 3.44 -7.23
CA LEU A 42 -7.75 3.11 -7.80
C LEU A 42 -7.93 2.08 -8.91
N SER A 43 -7.26 2.28 -10.04
CA SER A 43 -7.18 1.29 -11.13
C SER A 43 -5.73 0.94 -11.42
N MET A 44 -5.48 -0.29 -11.87
CA MET A 44 -4.13 -0.78 -12.17
C MET A 44 -4.09 -1.55 -13.49
N GLY A 45 -3.06 -1.31 -14.29
CA GLY A 45 -2.82 -2.00 -15.55
C GLY A 45 -1.32 -2.12 -15.84
N SER A 46 -0.95 -3.06 -16.71
CA SER A 46 0.39 -3.03 -17.30
C SER A 46 0.54 -1.81 -18.22
N MET A 47 1.77 -1.35 -18.43
CA MET A 47 2.01 -0.24 -19.35
C MET A 47 1.45 -0.55 -20.75
N GLY A 48 0.70 0.38 -21.32
CA GLY A 48 0.03 0.25 -22.63
C GLY A 48 -1.29 -0.53 -22.60
N ALA A 49 -1.69 -1.10 -21.45
CA ALA A 49 -2.99 -1.73 -21.26
C ALA A 49 -3.95 -0.81 -20.50
N SER A 50 -5.25 -0.93 -20.78
CA SER A 50 -6.28 -0.24 -20.01
C SER A 50 -6.28 -0.73 -18.55
N PRO A 51 -6.18 0.16 -17.56
CA PRO A 51 -6.16 -0.24 -16.16
C PRO A 51 -7.53 -0.72 -15.71
N VAL A 52 -7.56 -1.75 -14.87
CA VAL A 52 -8.79 -2.30 -14.28
C VAL A 52 -8.99 -1.77 -12.88
N SER A 53 -10.24 -1.53 -12.48
CA SER A 53 -10.56 -1.10 -11.12
C SER A 53 -10.10 -2.15 -10.10
N LEU A 54 -9.34 -1.73 -9.10
CA LEU A 54 -8.87 -2.61 -8.03
C LEU A 54 -10.04 -3.03 -7.13
N ARG A 55 -10.21 -4.35 -6.99
CA ARG A 55 -11.27 -4.96 -6.18
C ARG A 55 -10.69 -6.11 -5.36
N HIS A 56 -11.29 -6.40 -4.20
CA HIS A 56 -10.80 -7.45 -3.29
C HIS A 56 -10.67 -8.83 -3.95
N HIS A 57 -11.52 -9.17 -4.94
CA HIS A 57 -11.44 -10.46 -5.63
C HIS A 57 -10.22 -10.61 -6.56
N LEU A 58 -9.53 -9.51 -6.87
CA LEU A 58 -8.27 -9.53 -7.63
C LEU A 58 -7.06 -9.80 -6.72
N VAL A 59 -7.23 -9.67 -5.40
CA VAL A 59 -6.15 -9.91 -4.44
C VAL A 59 -5.77 -11.39 -4.45
N ARG A 60 -4.47 -11.65 -4.42
CA ARG A 60 -3.88 -12.98 -4.28
C ARG A 60 -2.88 -12.93 -3.13
N GLU A 61 -3.01 -13.89 -2.23
CA GLU A 61 -1.99 -14.13 -1.22
C GLU A 61 -0.74 -14.68 -1.91
N GLN A 62 0.41 -14.10 -1.57
CA GLN A 62 1.71 -14.59 -1.96
C GLN A 62 2.58 -14.69 -0.72
N ARG A 63 3.55 -15.60 -0.75
CA ARG A 63 4.51 -15.71 0.34
C ARG A 63 5.25 -14.37 0.48
N LEU A 64 5.09 -13.74 1.66
CA LEU A 64 5.71 -12.48 2.08
C LEU A 64 5.22 -11.19 1.38
N CYS A 65 4.15 -11.23 0.58
CA CYS A 65 3.60 -10.01 -0.01
C CYS A 65 2.12 -10.15 -0.41
N THR A 66 1.46 -9.01 -0.65
CA THR A 66 0.16 -8.98 -1.33
C THR A 66 0.36 -8.82 -2.83
N ALA A 67 -0.40 -9.57 -3.62
CA ALA A 67 -0.40 -9.45 -5.07
C ALA A 67 -1.79 -9.14 -5.64
N VAL A 68 -1.82 -8.55 -6.83
CA VAL A 68 -3.04 -8.30 -7.60
C VAL A 68 -2.96 -9.04 -8.92
N GLN A 69 -4.00 -9.83 -9.21
CA GLN A 69 -4.17 -10.49 -10.50
C GLN A 69 -4.80 -9.53 -11.50
N LEU A 70 -4.02 -9.06 -12.47
CA LEU A 70 -4.50 -8.30 -13.62
C LEU A 70 -4.78 -9.23 -14.80
N PRO A 71 -5.54 -8.79 -15.82
CA PRO A 71 -5.71 -9.55 -17.06
C PRO A 71 -4.38 -9.87 -17.76
N THR A 72 -3.38 -9.01 -17.59
CA THR A 72 -2.05 -9.12 -18.21
C THR A 72 -1.05 -9.94 -17.40
N GLY A 73 -1.37 -10.27 -16.14
CA GLY A 73 -0.47 -11.00 -15.26
C GLY A 73 -0.60 -10.62 -13.79
N LEU A 74 0.22 -11.27 -12.97
CA LEU A 74 0.28 -11.00 -11.53
C LEU A 74 1.25 -9.84 -11.26
N VAL A 75 0.80 -8.87 -10.45
CA VAL A 75 1.66 -7.79 -9.93
C VAL A 75 1.81 -7.98 -8.42
N ARG A 76 3.05 -8.11 -7.95
CA ARG A 76 3.39 -8.40 -6.55
C ARG A 76 3.78 -7.14 -5.78
N THR A 77 3.73 -7.23 -4.45
CA THR A 77 4.26 -6.23 -3.51
C THR A 77 3.54 -4.89 -3.61
N VAL A 78 2.21 -4.93 -3.78
CA VAL A 78 1.39 -3.72 -4.00
C VAL A 78 1.13 -2.91 -2.73
N GLU A 79 1.32 -3.51 -1.57
CA GLU A 79 0.89 -3.02 -0.26
C GLU A 79 1.43 -1.64 0.11
N HIS A 80 2.71 -1.36 -0.10
CA HIS A 80 3.29 -0.05 0.27
C HIS A 80 2.77 1.09 -0.62
N LEU A 81 2.67 0.85 -1.93
CA LEU A 81 2.10 1.81 -2.87
C LEU A 81 0.62 2.09 -2.54
N LEU A 82 -0.16 1.03 -2.32
CA LEU A 82 -1.58 1.19 -1.98
C LEU A 82 -1.78 1.85 -0.61
N ALA A 83 -0.91 1.57 0.36
CA ALA A 83 -0.89 2.25 1.65
C ALA A 83 -0.58 3.73 1.48
N ALA A 84 0.41 4.11 0.66
CA ALA A 84 0.73 5.50 0.39
C ALA A 84 -0.47 6.26 -0.18
N LEU A 85 -1.07 5.73 -1.26
CA LEU A 85 -2.22 6.35 -1.93
C LEU A 85 -3.43 6.48 -1.00
N ALA A 86 -3.80 5.39 -0.33
CA ALA A 86 -4.93 5.39 0.59
C ALA A 86 -4.68 6.29 1.82
N GLY A 87 -3.46 6.24 2.35
CA GLY A 87 -3.01 6.94 3.54
C GLY A 87 -3.03 8.46 3.37
N VAL A 88 -2.55 8.98 2.24
CA VAL A 88 -2.57 10.42 1.94
C VAL A 88 -3.92 10.91 1.39
N GLY A 89 -4.90 10.02 1.24
CA GLY A 89 -6.27 10.37 0.88
C GLY A 89 -6.57 10.42 -0.61
N ILE A 90 -5.68 9.93 -1.48
CA ILE A 90 -6.02 9.71 -2.90
C ILE A 90 -7.17 8.72 -2.99
N SER A 91 -8.23 9.13 -3.69
CA SER A 91 -9.39 8.28 -3.97
C SER A 91 -9.43 7.79 -5.40
N ASP A 92 -8.75 8.50 -6.29
CA ASP A 92 -8.83 8.32 -7.73
C ASP A 92 -7.44 8.44 -8.34
N VAL A 93 -6.95 7.36 -8.94
CA VAL A 93 -5.66 7.36 -9.65
C VAL A 93 -5.60 6.14 -10.56
N GLN A 94 -4.89 6.29 -11.69
CA GLN A 94 -4.53 5.20 -12.56
C GLN A 94 -3.08 4.78 -12.28
N ILE A 95 -2.85 3.49 -12.11
CA ILE A 95 -1.55 2.91 -11.79
C ILE A 95 -1.11 2.07 -13.00
N HIS A 96 -0.05 2.51 -13.68
CA HIS A 96 0.54 1.77 -14.79
C HIS A 96 1.84 1.13 -14.34
N VAL A 97 2.01 -0.17 -14.61
CA VAL A 97 3.15 -0.95 -14.14
C VAL A 97 3.94 -1.52 -15.32
N GLU A 98 5.23 -1.21 -15.36
CA GLU A 98 6.22 -1.90 -16.19
C GLU A 98 6.95 -2.92 -15.30
N GLY A 99 6.60 -4.20 -15.43
CA GLY A 99 7.14 -5.29 -14.61
C GLY A 99 6.04 -6.10 -13.91
N GLN A 100 6.44 -7.04 -13.06
CA GLN A 100 5.54 -7.94 -12.32
C GLN A 100 5.62 -7.76 -10.79
N GLU A 101 6.35 -6.76 -10.32
CA GLU A 101 6.51 -6.43 -8.90
C GLU A 101 6.69 -4.92 -8.75
N ILE A 102 5.97 -4.29 -7.83
CA ILE A 102 6.14 -2.88 -7.49
C ILE A 102 7.53 -2.67 -6.88
N PRO A 103 8.28 -1.61 -7.27
CA PRO A 103 9.62 -1.41 -6.75
C PRO A 103 9.57 -1.13 -5.24
N LEU A 104 10.51 -1.71 -4.50
CA LEU A 104 10.55 -1.61 -3.04
C LEU A 104 10.95 -0.21 -2.56
N LEU A 105 11.76 0.49 -3.37
CA LEU A 105 12.35 1.79 -3.06
C LEU A 105 13.18 1.70 -1.77
N ASP A 106 12.81 2.43 -0.71
CA ASP A 106 13.50 2.36 0.59
C ASP A 106 12.89 1.31 1.54
N GLY A 107 11.85 0.59 1.11
CA GLY A 107 11.11 -0.37 1.91
C GLY A 107 9.94 0.19 2.70
N SER A 108 9.65 1.49 2.60
CA SER A 108 8.51 2.16 3.23
C SER A 108 7.49 2.68 2.20
N ALA A 109 6.49 3.42 2.66
CA ALA A 109 5.55 4.13 1.79
C ALA A 109 6.01 5.57 1.49
N LEU A 110 7.01 6.10 2.21
CA LEU A 110 7.42 7.49 2.15
C LEU A 110 7.86 7.95 0.74
N PRO A 111 8.65 7.19 -0.03
CA PRO A 111 9.01 7.63 -1.39
C PRO A 111 7.81 7.82 -2.33
N TRP A 112 6.75 7.03 -2.16
CA TRP A 112 5.50 7.21 -2.90
C TRP A 112 4.75 8.48 -2.47
N VAL A 113 4.73 8.74 -1.15
CA VAL A 113 4.17 9.97 -0.59
C VAL A 113 4.91 11.20 -1.13
N GLU A 114 6.24 11.19 -1.14
CA GLU A 114 7.07 12.29 -1.66
C GLU A 114 6.84 12.51 -3.16
N ALA A 115 6.68 11.45 -3.95
CA ALA A 115 6.37 11.55 -5.36
C ALA A 115 4.98 12.19 -5.60
N VAL A 116 3.96 11.80 -4.83
CA VAL A 116 2.62 12.41 -4.88
C VAL A 116 2.67 13.87 -4.43
N ALA A 117 3.42 14.17 -3.37
CA ALA A 117 3.63 15.53 -2.87
C ALA A 117 4.21 16.45 -3.94
N ALA A 118 5.19 15.95 -4.70
CA ALA A 118 5.91 16.71 -5.72
C ALA A 118 5.01 17.16 -6.88
N VAL A 119 4.02 16.34 -7.26
CA VAL A 119 3.05 16.67 -8.32
C VAL A 119 1.78 17.34 -7.82
N GLY A 120 1.55 17.34 -6.50
CA GLY A 120 0.38 17.95 -5.88
C GLY A 120 -0.92 17.17 -6.10
N LEU A 121 -1.98 17.71 -5.50
CA LEU A 121 -3.30 17.09 -5.45
C LEU A 121 -4.36 17.94 -6.17
N GLN A 122 -5.34 17.27 -6.75
CA GLN A 122 -6.51 17.90 -7.35
C GLN A 122 -7.80 17.34 -6.76
N LEU A 123 -8.67 18.26 -6.30
CA LEU A 123 -10.02 17.96 -5.85
C LEU A 123 -10.92 17.71 -7.07
N LEU A 124 -11.59 16.55 -7.10
CA LEU A 124 -12.44 16.15 -8.23
C LEU A 124 -13.91 16.56 -8.08
N GLY A 125 -14.34 16.83 -6.86
CA GLY A 125 -15.75 17.01 -6.50
C GLY A 125 -16.45 15.70 -6.14
N GLY A 126 -17.42 15.81 -5.24
CA GLY A 126 -18.13 14.68 -4.66
C GLY A 126 -17.43 14.08 -3.44
N GLN A 127 -18.19 13.28 -2.70
CA GLN A 127 -17.73 12.62 -1.48
C GLN A 127 -17.46 11.14 -1.73
N ARG A 128 -16.53 10.58 -0.95
CA ARG A 128 -16.29 9.15 -0.84
C ARG A 128 -17.40 8.54 0.02
N SER A 129 -17.90 7.39 -0.41
CA SER A 129 -18.80 6.54 0.38
C SER A 129 -18.05 5.30 0.85
N PRO A 130 -17.19 5.40 1.88
CA PRO A 130 -16.48 4.23 2.40
C PRO A 130 -17.47 3.23 3.03
N PRO A 131 -17.13 1.94 3.06
CA PRO A 131 -17.89 0.98 3.84
C PRO A 131 -17.86 1.37 5.33
N VAL A 132 -19.02 1.30 5.98
CA VAL A 132 -19.17 1.57 7.41
C VAL A 132 -19.27 0.24 8.15
N VAL A 133 -18.42 0.07 9.16
CA VAL A 133 -18.48 -1.09 10.06
C VAL A 133 -19.61 -0.85 11.06
N ARG A 134 -20.71 -1.58 10.91
CA ARG A 134 -21.88 -1.45 11.79
C ARG A 134 -21.88 -2.42 12.95
N GLU A 135 -21.18 -3.53 12.79
CA GLU A 135 -21.07 -4.61 13.77
C GLU A 135 -19.62 -5.11 13.80
N THR A 136 -19.21 -5.65 14.95
CA THR A 136 -17.89 -6.23 15.10
C THR A 136 -17.70 -7.42 14.17
N VAL A 137 -16.66 -7.37 13.35
CA VAL A 137 -16.20 -8.50 12.54
C VAL A 137 -14.86 -8.96 13.10
N CYS A 138 -14.72 -10.25 13.39
CA CYS A 138 -13.48 -10.85 13.85
C CYS A 138 -13.14 -12.05 12.98
N ILE A 139 -11.90 -12.09 12.49
CA ILE A 139 -11.34 -13.24 11.78
C ILE A 139 -10.11 -13.69 12.55
N GLN A 140 -9.99 -15.00 12.75
CA GLN A 140 -8.87 -15.63 13.43
C GLN A 140 -8.22 -16.69 12.53
N SER A 141 -6.89 -16.76 12.56
CA SER A 141 -6.11 -17.84 11.97
C SER A 141 -4.94 -18.16 12.89
N GLY A 142 -4.99 -19.32 13.55
CA GLY A 142 -4.03 -19.66 14.62
C GLY A 142 -4.08 -18.63 15.74
N ASP A 143 -2.92 -18.05 16.05
CA ASP A 143 -2.74 -17.01 17.08
C ASP A 143 -2.93 -15.58 16.53
N SER A 144 -3.21 -15.43 15.22
CA SER A 144 -3.39 -14.14 14.58
C SER A 144 -4.87 -13.76 14.51
N HIS A 145 -5.17 -12.50 14.80
CA HIS A 145 -6.52 -11.94 14.75
C HIS A 145 -6.57 -10.66 13.90
N VAL A 146 -7.67 -10.46 13.17
CA VAL A 146 -8.02 -9.19 12.55
C VAL A 146 -9.44 -8.84 12.99
N LEU A 147 -9.60 -7.65 13.58
CA LEU A 147 -10.88 -7.15 14.06
C LEU A 147 -11.23 -5.84 13.35
N ALA A 148 -12.50 -5.71 12.97
CA ALA A 148 -13.10 -4.44 12.56
C ALA A 148 -14.23 -4.12 13.54
N LEU A 149 -14.17 -2.96 14.19
CA LEU A 149 -15.12 -2.52 15.21
C LEU A 149 -15.88 -1.28 14.70
N PRO A 150 -17.17 -1.10 15.07
CA PRO A 150 -17.86 0.15 14.83
C PRO A 150 -17.14 1.31 15.53
N TYR A 151 -16.81 2.34 14.77
CA TYR A 151 -16.07 3.49 15.26
C TYR A 151 -16.34 4.73 14.41
N GLU A 152 -16.58 5.88 15.07
CA GLU A 152 -16.73 7.18 14.42
C GLU A 152 -15.33 7.79 14.17
N GLY A 153 -14.72 7.40 13.06
CA GLY A 153 -13.37 7.81 12.69
C GLY A 153 -12.62 6.71 11.95
N ARG A 154 -11.29 6.77 11.98
CA ARG A 154 -10.45 5.72 11.41
C ARG A 154 -9.27 5.48 12.32
N ARG A 155 -9.35 4.42 13.10
CA ARG A 155 -8.29 4.02 14.02
C ARG A 155 -7.69 2.69 13.62
N PHE A 156 -6.38 2.60 13.67
CA PHE A 156 -5.65 1.35 13.49
C PHE A 156 -4.87 1.06 14.75
N SER A 157 -5.06 -0.15 15.29
CA SER A 157 -4.32 -0.66 16.43
C SER A 157 -3.67 -1.99 16.02
N VAL A 158 -2.36 -2.10 16.19
CA VAL A 158 -1.58 -3.28 15.79
C VAL A 158 -0.76 -3.75 16.98
N ALA A 159 -0.89 -5.03 17.30
CA ALA A 159 -0.06 -5.71 18.27
C ALA A 159 0.80 -6.75 17.56
N VAL A 160 2.08 -6.81 17.91
CA VAL A 160 3.00 -7.85 17.44
C VAL A 160 3.67 -8.53 18.63
N ASN A 161 4.00 -9.81 18.47
CA ASN A 161 4.70 -10.60 19.46
C ASN A 161 5.74 -11.48 18.75
N TYR A 162 6.98 -10.98 18.67
CA TYR A 162 8.09 -11.72 18.06
C TYR A 162 9.00 -12.31 19.14
N PRO A 163 9.47 -13.56 19.00
CA PRO A 163 10.45 -14.15 19.91
C PRO A 163 11.79 -13.39 19.95
N SER A 164 12.13 -12.69 18.86
CA SER A 164 13.33 -11.87 18.78
C SER A 164 13.23 -10.66 19.71
N GLN A 165 14.19 -10.50 20.62
CA GLN A 165 14.27 -9.37 21.54
C GLN A 165 14.37 -8.00 20.84
N ALA A 166 14.85 -7.96 19.60
CA ALA A 166 14.96 -6.72 18.82
C ALA A 166 13.59 -6.10 18.48
N ILE A 167 12.53 -6.92 18.45
CA ILE A 167 11.15 -6.46 18.20
C ILE A 167 10.31 -6.72 19.45
N GLY A 168 10.31 -7.96 19.95
CA GLY A 168 9.59 -8.36 21.15
C GLY A 168 8.08 -8.19 21.01
N GLN A 169 7.45 -7.81 22.13
CA GLN A 169 6.04 -7.46 22.19
C GLN A 169 5.88 -5.96 22.04
N GLN A 170 5.10 -5.55 21.05
CA GLN A 170 4.83 -4.14 20.79
C GLN A 170 3.35 -3.93 20.49
N PHE A 171 2.87 -2.75 20.86
CA PHE A 171 1.55 -2.27 20.52
C PHE A 171 1.67 -0.86 19.99
N TYR A 172 1.00 -0.59 18.87
CA TYR A 172 0.94 0.74 18.28
C TYR A 172 -0.51 1.06 17.92
N GLU A 173 -0.92 2.30 18.17
CA GLU A 173 -2.24 2.81 17.82
C GLU A 173 -2.11 4.19 17.19
N VAL A 174 -2.90 4.43 16.15
CA VAL A 174 -2.99 5.71 15.47
C VAL A 174 -4.44 6.01 15.10
N GLU A 175 -4.91 7.19 15.52
CA GLU A 175 -6.05 7.82 14.86
C GLU A 175 -5.53 8.31 13.50
N LEU A 176 -6.10 7.82 12.40
CA LEU A 176 -5.54 8.00 11.08
C LEU A 176 -6.19 9.20 10.39
N THR A 177 -5.36 10.18 10.10
CA THR A 177 -5.59 11.26 9.13
C THR A 177 -4.50 11.23 8.07
N PRO A 178 -4.68 11.90 6.91
CA PRO A 178 -3.62 11.99 5.92
C PRO A 178 -2.30 12.53 6.48
N GLU A 179 -2.36 13.54 7.35
CA GLU A 179 -1.18 14.11 8.01
C GLU A 179 -0.50 13.09 8.94
N GLN A 180 -1.26 12.44 9.83
CA GLN A 180 -0.70 11.42 10.73
C GLN A 180 -0.14 10.20 9.99
N PHE A 181 -0.74 9.82 8.85
CA PHE A 181 -0.17 8.77 8.00
C PHE A 181 1.22 9.16 7.51
N VAL A 182 1.38 10.37 6.97
CA VAL A 182 2.66 10.85 6.44
C VAL A 182 3.72 10.94 7.53
N GLU A 183 3.36 11.45 8.70
CA GLU A 183 4.32 11.66 9.79
C GLU A 183 4.70 10.37 10.52
N GLN A 184 3.73 9.50 10.79
CA GLN A 184 3.93 8.39 11.73
C GLN A 184 3.97 7.01 11.09
N VAL A 185 3.38 6.84 9.90
CA VAL A 185 3.22 5.52 9.27
C VAL A 185 4.08 5.40 8.02
N ALA A 186 4.05 6.40 7.12
CA ALA A 186 4.73 6.35 5.84
C ALA A 186 6.24 6.06 5.92
N PRO A 187 7.01 6.59 6.89
CA PRO A 187 8.45 6.34 7.01
C PRO A 187 8.81 4.95 7.54
N ALA A 188 7.84 4.16 8.04
CA ALA A 188 8.10 2.85 8.61
C ALA A 188 8.47 1.85 7.50
N ARG A 189 9.73 1.40 7.49
CA ARG A 189 10.24 0.42 6.53
C ARG A 189 9.85 -1.00 6.92
N THR A 190 9.70 -1.85 5.91
CA THR A 190 9.63 -3.31 6.09
C THR A 190 10.92 -3.85 6.75
N PHE A 191 10.82 -5.01 7.37
CA PHE A 191 11.94 -5.70 8.01
C PHE A 191 11.90 -7.20 7.75
N GLY A 192 13.05 -7.83 7.89
CA GLY A 192 13.20 -9.28 7.83
C GLY A 192 14.27 -9.75 8.80
N PHE A 193 14.33 -11.06 9.08
CA PHE A 193 15.32 -11.62 9.99
C PHE A 193 16.54 -12.13 9.23
N GLN A 194 17.74 -11.73 9.66
CA GLN A 194 19.01 -12.11 9.03
C GLN A 194 19.15 -13.64 8.89
N ASN A 195 18.76 -14.39 9.92
CA ASN A 195 18.82 -15.85 9.93
C ASN A 195 17.86 -16.54 8.94
N GLN A 196 16.90 -15.80 8.37
CA GLN A 196 15.97 -16.31 7.36
C GLN A 196 16.41 -15.96 5.94
N LEU A 197 17.36 -15.03 5.76
CA LEU A 197 17.74 -14.52 4.43
C LEU A 197 18.24 -15.61 3.49
N ASP A 198 19.13 -16.48 3.95
CA ASP A 198 19.71 -17.54 3.09
C ASP A 198 18.65 -18.53 2.62
N ALA A 199 17.73 -18.92 3.51
CA ALA A 199 16.62 -19.80 3.19
C ALA A 199 15.64 -19.15 2.20
N LEU A 200 15.36 -17.85 2.38
CA LEU A 200 14.45 -17.10 1.51
C LEU A 200 15.07 -16.88 0.12
N ARG A 201 16.35 -16.52 0.04
CA ARG A 201 17.10 -16.41 -1.23
C ARG A 201 17.18 -17.74 -1.97
N SER A 202 17.44 -18.84 -1.25
CA SER A 202 17.45 -20.20 -1.82
C SER A 202 16.07 -20.60 -2.37
N ALA A 203 14.98 -20.10 -1.77
CA ALA A 203 13.61 -20.26 -2.28
C ALA A 203 13.23 -19.27 -3.40
N GLY A 204 14.18 -18.47 -3.88
CA GLY A 204 13.96 -17.48 -4.94
C GLY A 204 13.23 -16.20 -4.51
N LEU A 205 13.21 -15.90 -3.20
CA LEU A 205 12.61 -14.69 -2.62
C LEU A 205 13.71 -13.73 -2.13
N ILE A 206 13.36 -12.45 -1.93
CA ILE A 206 14.25 -11.41 -1.38
C ILE A 206 15.55 -11.28 -2.22
N ARG A 207 15.44 -11.41 -3.54
CA ARG A 207 16.60 -11.26 -4.45
C ARG A 207 17.04 -9.81 -4.60
N GLY A 208 16.12 -8.86 -4.42
CA GLY A 208 16.39 -7.43 -4.42
C GLY A 208 16.57 -6.82 -3.02
N GLY A 209 16.44 -7.62 -1.95
CA GLY A 209 16.65 -7.14 -0.59
C GLY A 209 18.14 -6.94 -0.28
N SER A 210 18.47 -5.74 0.22
CA SER A 210 19.82 -5.29 0.57
C SER A 210 19.87 -4.74 1.99
#